data_AF-A0A962AUI0-F1
#
_entry.id   AF-A0A962AUI0-F1
#
_cell.length_a   1.000
_cell.length_b   1.000
_cell.length_c   1.000
_cell.angle_alpha   90.00
_cell.angle_beta   90.00
_cell.angle_gamma   90.00
#
_symmetry.space_group_name_H-M   'P 1'
#
loop_
_entity.id
_entity.type
_entity.pdbx_description
1 polymer ?
#
loop_
_entity_poly.entity_id
_entity_poly.type
_entity_poly.pdbx_seq_one_letter_code
_entity_poly.pdbx_strand_id
1 'polypeptide(L)'
;GIVYSYLPFVVLPIYNSLEKQDAALREAAADLGAGATATFLKVTLPLSLPGVIAGALLMFIPAVGEFVIPDLLGGSDTIMIGRTMWNDFFENRDWPAASAGAIVLLVLL
;
A
#
# COMPACT_ATOMS: atom_id res chain seq x y z
N GLY A 1 -10.22 0.22 -8.86
CA GLY A 1 -9.03 -0.26 -9.58
C GLY A 1 -7.87 -0.46 -8.63
N ILE A 2 -7.26 0.63 -8.13
CA ILE A 2 -5.99 0.61 -7.39
C ILE A 2 -6.01 -0.37 -6.22
N VAL A 3 -7.00 -0.28 -5.32
CA VAL A 3 -7.10 -1.17 -4.15
C VAL A 3 -7.09 -2.64 -4.57
N TYR A 4 -7.88 -3.01 -5.57
CA TYR A 4 -7.97 -4.39 -6.05
C TYR A 4 -6.64 -4.88 -6.66
N SER A 5 -6.01 -4.07 -7.50
CA SER A 5 -4.76 -4.42 -8.19
C SER A 5 -3.58 -4.54 -7.23
N TYR A 6 -3.54 -3.73 -6.17
CA TYR A 6 -2.43 -3.71 -5.23
C TYR A 6 -2.65 -4.48 -3.93
N LEU A 7 -3.87 -4.96 -3.66
CA LEU A 7 -4.19 -5.73 -2.46
C LEU A 7 -3.22 -6.91 -2.21
N PRO A 8 -2.86 -7.73 -3.22
CA PRO A 8 -1.97 -8.87 -2.99
C PRO A 8 -0.61 -8.48 -2.43
N PHE A 9 -0.08 -7.33 -2.83
CA PHE A 9 1.21 -6.80 -2.37
C PHE A 9 1.21 -6.41 -0.89
N VAL A 10 0.04 -6.09 -0.34
CA VAL A 10 -0.14 -5.79 1.09
C VAL A 10 -0.46 -7.06 1.89
N VAL A 11 -1.29 -7.94 1.32
CA VAL A 11 -1.75 -9.16 2.01
C VAL A 11 -0.60 -10.13 2.29
N LEU A 12 0.33 -10.32 1.36
CA LEU A 12 1.46 -11.25 1.53
C LEU A 12 2.37 -10.91 2.73
N PRO A 13 2.86 -9.66 2.91
CA PRO A 13 3.67 -9.33 4.08
C PRO A 13 2.89 -9.35 5.39
N ILE A 14 1.60 -9.01 5.38
CA ILE A 14 0.73 -9.18 6.56
C ILE A 14 0.60 -10.67 6.91
N TYR A 15 0.31 -11.52 5.92
CA TYR A 15 0.20 -12.97 6.09
C TYR A 15 1.50 -13.54 6.68
N ASN A 16 2.64 -13.23 6.08
CA ASN A 16 3.95 -13.67 6.57
C ASN A 16 4.24 -13.19 8.00
N SER A 17 3.74 -12.02 8.40
CA SER A 17 3.87 -11.51 9.76
C SER A 17 2.96 -12.25 10.74
N LEU A 18 1.76 -12.64 10.32
CA LEU A 18 0.79 -13.38 11.12
C LEU A 18 1.21 -14.85 11.29
N GLU A 19 1.69 -15.49 10.23
CA GLU A 19 2.13 -16.90 10.23
C GLU A 19 3.29 -17.16 11.21
N LYS A 20 4.09 -16.13 11.48
CA LYS A 20 5.22 -16.19 12.43
C LYS A 20 4.81 -15.94 13.89
N GLN A 21 3.56 -15.58 14.17
CA GLN A 21 3.12 -15.34 15.55
C GLN A 21 2.96 -16.66 16.31
N ASP A 22 3.40 -16.67 17.57
CA ASP A 22 3.24 -17.83 18.45
C ASP A 22 1.76 -18.06 18.81
N ALA A 23 1.28 -19.28 18.62
CA ALA A 23 -0.07 -19.70 18.98
C ALA A 23 -0.36 -19.53 20.48
N ALA A 24 0.66 -19.65 21.34
CA ALA A 24 0.54 -19.50 22.79
C ALA A 24 0.03 -18.12 23.20
N LEU A 25 0.22 -17.07 22.38
CA LEU A 25 -0.29 -15.73 22.66
C LEU A 25 -1.83 -15.67 22.62
N ARG A 26 -2.47 -16.51 21.81
CA ARG A 26 -3.93 -16.61 21.75
C ARG A 26 -4.49 -17.40 22.93
N GLU A 27 -3.78 -18.44 23.34
CA GLU A 27 -4.11 -19.24 24.54
C GLU A 27 -3.99 -18.37 25.79
N ALA A 28 -2.88 -17.65 25.97
CA ALA A 28 -2.69 -16.73 27.08
C ALA A 28 -3.74 -15.60 27.13
N ALA A 29 -4.16 -15.09 25.97
CA ALA A 29 -5.24 -14.11 25.91
C ALA A 29 -6.58 -14.71 26.37
N ALA A 30 -6.87 -15.96 26.00
CA ALA A 30 -8.05 -16.67 26.45
C ALA A 30 -8.01 -16.98 27.96
N ASP A 31 -6.84 -17.37 28.50
CA ASP A 31 -6.61 -17.61 29.93
C ASP A 31 -6.84 -16.35 30.77
N LEU A 32 -6.51 -15.18 30.23
CA LEU A 32 -6.79 -13.87 30.83
C LEU A 32 -8.25 -13.40 30.64
N GLY A 33 -9.11 -14.21 30.03
CA GLY A 33 -10.52 -13.92 29.80
C GLY A 33 -10.79 -12.96 28.63
N ALA A 34 -9.82 -12.74 27.74
CA ALA A 34 -10.02 -11.88 26.58
C ALA A 34 -10.89 -12.55 25.51
N GLY A 35 -11.94 -11.86 25.06
CA GLY A 35 -12.73 -12.27 23.89
C GLY A 35 -11.99 -12.02 22.57
N ALA A 36 -12.47 -12.63 21.48
CA ALA A 36 -11.81 -12.58 20.16
C ALA A 36 -11.46 -11.17 19.68
N THR A 37 -12.35 -10.19 19.86
CA THR A 37 -12.09 -8.79 19.50
C THR A 37 -10.97 -8.16 20.33
N ALA A 38 -10.92 -8.45 21.63
CA ALA A 38 -9.87 -7.95 22.51
C ALA A 38 -8.51 -8.59 22.18
N THR A 39 -8.48 -9.90 21.92
CA THR A 39 -7.28 -10.62 21.47
C THR A 39 -6.77 -10.06 20.14
N PHE A 40 -7.65 -9.83 19.17
CA PHE A 40 -7.26 -9.23 17.89
C PHE A 40 -6.63 -7.84 18.07
N LEU A 41 -7.33 -6.93 18.78
CA LEU A 41 -6.89 -5.54 18.91
C LEU A 41 -5.65 -5.37 19.80
N LYS A 42 -5.48 -6.20 20.83
CA LYS A 42 -4.39 -6.06 21.81
C LYS A 42 -3.19 -6.94 21.53
N VAL A 43 -3.35 -8.02 20.76
CA VAL A 43 -2.29 -9.01 20.52
C VAL A 43 -2.00 -9.10 19.02
N THR A 44 -2.97 -9.58 18.24
CA THR A 44 -2.73 -9.89 16.82
C THR A 44 -2.38 -8.65 15.99
N LEU A 45 -3.11 -7.55 16.17
CA LEU A 45 -2.93 -6.32 15.40
C LEU A 45 -1.59 -5.62 15.73
N PRO A 46 -1.21 -5.37 17.00
CA PRO A 46 0.09 -4.79 17.30
C PRO A 46 1.26 -5.63 16.81
N LEU A 47 1.15 -6.97 16.89
CA LEU A 47 2.19 -7.89 16.42
C LEU A 47 2.24 -8.03 14.90
N SER A 48 1.17 -7.69 14.18
CA SER A 48 1.16 -7.68 12.71
C SER A 48 1.54 -6.33 12.10
N LEU A 49 1.64 -5.26 12.91
CA LEU A 49 2.03 -3.92 12.46
C LEU A 49 3.32 -3.90 11.61
N PRO A 50 4.40 -4.65 11.93
CA PRO A 50 5.57 -4.69 11.06
C PRO A 50 5.24 -5.18 9.64
N GLY A 51 4.39 -6.20 9.52
CA GLY A 51 3.90 -6.70 8.23
C GLY A 51 2.99 -5.71 7.50
N VAL A 52 2.12 -5.01 8.24
CA VAL A 52 1.27 -3.95 7.69
C VAL A 52 2.11 -2.81 7.13
N ILE A 53 3.13 -2.34 7.87
CA ILE A 53 4.04 -1.29 7.43
C ILE A 53 4.83 -1.75 6.19
N ALA A 54 5.37 -2.96 6.22
CA ALA A 54 6.08 -3.52 5.07
C ALA A 54 5.19 -3.60 3.82
N GLY A 55 3.95 -4.07 3.96
CA GLY A 55 2.98 -4.13 2.85
C GLY A 55 2.57 -2.75 2.34
N ALA A 56 2.37 -1.79 3.23
CA ALA A 56 2.04 -0.42 2.87
C ALA A 56 3.19 0.23 2.06
N LEU A 57 4.44 0.05 2.49
CA LEU A 57 5.60 0.55 1.75
C LEU A 57 5.75 -0.13 0.38
N LEU A 58 5.54 -1.44 0.34
CA LEU A 58 5.66 -2.22 -0.90
C LEU A 58 4.59 -1.84 -1.93
N MET A 59 3.35 -1.53 -1.50
CA MET A 59 2.31 -1.04 -2.41
C MET A 59 2.49 0.44 -2.79
N PHE A 60 3.13 1.24 -1.94
CA PHE A 60 3.21 2.69 -2.13
C PHE A 60 3.98 3.06 -3.40
N ILE A 61 5.13 2.43 -3.61
CA ILE A 61 6.01 2.68 -4.76
C ILE A 61 5.26 2.57 -6.09
N PRO A 62 4.64 1.42 -6.44
CA PRO A 62 3.94 1.31 -7.71
C PRO A 62 2.62 2.09 -7.75
N ALA A 63 1.93 2.29 -6.61
CA ALA A 63 0.65 3.01 -6.60
C ALA A 63 0.80 4.50 -6.92
N VAL A 64 1.90 5.15 -6.52
CA VAL A 64 2.13 6.59 -6.78
C VAL A 64 2.46 6.84 -8.26
N GLY A 65 3.19 5.93 -8.90
CA GLY A 65 3.54 5.99 -10.32
C GLY A 65 2.46 5.46 -11.27
N GLU A 66 1.37 4.92 -10.74
CA GLU A 66 0.31 4.29 -11.53
C GLU A 66 -0.43 5.33 -12.38
N PHE A 67 -0.52 5.09 -13.68
CA PHE A 67 -1.23 5.97 -14.61
C PHE A 67 -2.37 5.26 -15.34
N VAL A 68 -2.28 3.95 -15.61
CA VAL A 68 -3.25 3.19 -16.40
C VAL A 68 -4.58 3.08 -15.67
N ILE A 69 -4.55 2.73 -14.38
CA ILE A 69 -5.77 2.58 -13.59
C ILE A 69 -6.50 3.93 -13.43
N PRO A 70 -5.82 5.02 -13.02
CA PRO A 70 -6.41 6.35 -13.08
C PRO A 70 -6.93 6.67 -14.47
N ASP A 71 -6.16 6.40 -15.53
CA ASP A 71 -6.54 6.74 -16.89
C ASP A 71 -7.87 6.12 -17.33
N LEU A 72 -8.00 4.82 -17.08
CA LEU A 72 -9.15 4.02 -17.51
C LEU A 72 -10.36 4.12 -16.57
N LEU A 73 -10.13 4.29 -15.26
CA LEU A 73 -11.18 4.18 -14.24
C LEU A 73 -11.39 5.46 -13.43
N GLY A 74 -10.44 6.40 -13.44
CA GLY A 74 -10.55 7.71 -12.82
C GLY A 74 -11.14 8.71 -13.82
N GLY A 75 -12.21 9.40 -13.45
CA GLY A 75 -12.78 10.46 -14.30
C GLY A 75 -11.78 11.59 -14.61
N SER A 76 -12.22 12.54 -15.42
CA SER A 76 -11.43 13.72 -15.83
C SER A 76 -10.90 14.54 -14.65
N ASP A 77 -11.62 14.54 -13.53
CA ASP A 77 -11.29 15.34 -12.35
C ASP A 77 -10.33 14.62 -11.39
N THR A 78 -9.97 13.36 -11.68
CA THR A 78 -9.06 12.58 -10.84
C THR A 78 -7.60 12.83 -11.25
N ILE A 79 -6.96 13.79 -10.58
CA ILE A 79 -5.54 14.10 -10.77
C ILE A 79 -4.68 13.13 -9.95
N MET A 80 -3.77 12.43 -10.63
CA MET A 80 -2.81 11.47 -10.06
C MET A 80 -1.44 11.74 -10.66
N ILE A 81 -0.38 11.68 -9.86
CA ILE A 81 1.00 12.04 -10.28
C ILE A 81 1.42 11.26 -11.52
N GLY A 82 1.22 9.93 -11.55
CA GLY A 82 1.55 9.11 -12.71
C GLY A 82 0.83 9.54 -14.00
N ARG A 83 -0.47 9.88 -13.90
CA ARG A 83 -1.27 10.39 -15.03
C ARG A 83 -0.81 11.78 -15.47
N THR A 84 -0.53 12.68 -14.54
CA THR A 84 -0.04 14.03 -14.88
C THR A 84 1.29 13.96 -15.63
N MET A 85 2.22 13.15 -15.15
CA MET A 85 3.50 12.95 -15.84
C MET A 85 3.33 12.35 -17.23
N TRP A 86 2.40 11.40 -17.39
CA TRP A 86 2.05 10.84 -18.69
C TRP A 86 1.57 11.92 -19.67
N ASN A 87 0.66 12.78 -19.23
CA ASN A 87 0.15 13.89 -20.04
C ASN A 87 1.27 14.88 -20.40
N ASP A 88 2.18 15.18 -19.46
CA ASP A 88 3.31 16.07 -19.74
C ASP A 88 4.27 15.49 -20.79
N PHE A 89 4.56 14.18 -20.76
CA PHE A 89 5.37 13.53 -21.78
C PHE A 89 4.72 13.54 -23.17
N PHE A 90 3.43 13.19 -23.25
CA PHE A 90 2.81 12.80 -24.52
C PHE A 90 1.79 13.79 -25.07
N GLU A 91 0.97 14.42 -24.23
CA GLU A 91 -0.02 15.42 -24.66
C GLU A 91 0.62 16.81 -24.79
N ASN A 92 1.27 17.28 -23.72
CA ASN A 92 1.92 18.59 -23.68
C ASN A 92 3.28 18.57 -24.38
N ARG A 93 3.88 17.38 -24.57
CA ARG A 93 5.22 17.17 -25.15
C ARG A 93 6.31 17.94 -24.40
N ASP A 94 6.13 18.16 -23.10
CA ASP A 94 7.08 18.78 -22.19
C ASP A 94 7.91 17.69 -21.47
N TRP A 95 8.77 17.06 -22.25
CA TRP A 95 9.68 16.02 -21.77
C TRP A 95 10.59 16.51 -20.64
N PRO A 96 11.16 17.74 -20.67
CA PRO A 96 11.94 18.26 -19.56
C PRO A 96 11.17 18.34 -18.24
N ALA A 97 9.95 18.87 -18.23
CA ALA A 97 9.14 18.97 -17.01
C ALA A 97 8.75 17.58 -16.48
N ALA A 98 8.32 16.69 -17.37
CA ALA A 98 7.93 15.32 -17.01
C ALA A 98 9.12 14.51 -16.44
N SER A 99 10.31 14.65 -17.05
CA SER A 99 11.55 14.04 -16.53
C SER A 99 11.95 14.62 -15.17
N ALA A 100 11.83 15.93 -14.95
CA ALA A 100 12.10 16.54 -13.66
C ALA A 100 11.14 15.98 -12.58
N GLY A 101 9.84 15.88 -12.91
CA GLY A 101 8.84 15.26 -12.04
C GLY A 101 9.18 13.81 -11.69
N ALA A 102 9.64 13.02 -12.66
CA ALA A 102 10.05 11.63 -12.44
C ALA A 102 11.23 11.51 -11.47
N ILE A 103 12.25 12.36 -11.64
CA ILE A 103 13.41 12.37 -10.75
C ILE A 103 13.03 12.81 -9.34
N VAL A 104 12.19 13.84 -9.21
CA VAL A 104 11.68 14.28 -7.89
C VAL A 104 10.91 13.16 -7.21
N LEU A 105 10.03 12.47 -7.94
CA LEU A 105 9.28 11.35 -7.41
C LEU A 105 10.19 10.21 -6.97
N LEU A 106 11.23 9.88 -7.75
CA LEU A 106 12.21 8.87 -7.42
C LEU A 106 13.05 9.22 -6.18
N VAL A 107 13.35 10.51 -5.95
CA VAL A 107 14.09 10.96 -4.76
C VAL A 107 13.22 10.93 -3.49
N LEU A 108 11.91 11.11 -3.63
CA LEU A 108 10.97 11.06 -2.50
C LEU A 108 10.61 9.63 -2.06
N LEU A 109 10.80 8.65 -2.94
CA LEU A 109 10.56 7.22 -2.70
C LEU A 109 11.79 6.53 -2.10
#